data_AF-A0A957L6C2-F1
#
_entry.id   AF-A0A957L6C2-F1
#
_cell.length_a   1.000
_cell.length_b   1.000
_cell.length_c   1.000
_cell.angle_alpha   90.00
_cell.angle_beta   90.00
_cell.angle_gamma   90.00
#
_symmetry.space_group_name_H-M   'P 1'
#
loop_
_entity.id
_entity.type
_entity.pdbx_description
1 polymer ?
#
loop_
_entity_poly.entity_id
_entity_poly.type
_entity_poly.pdbx_seq_one_letter_code
_entity_poly.pdbx_strand_id
1 'polypeptide(L)'
;MAKRVSAARLLDTMLPLIAVIAALIVGSIILLLLDVNPVEAYKEMFVGAFTNKNGLADTLVKATPLLLVGLGIVIAFRAKVINIGAEGQFIVGALLTTFVAVNLGERWPAWLVIILCL
;
A
#
# COMPACT_ATOMS: atom_id res chain seq x y z
N MET A 1 -22.67 29.24 -16.92
CA MET A 1 -22.03 30.27 -16.07
C MET A 1 -20.89 29.60 -15.30
N ALA A 2 -19.66 30.03 -15.54
CA ALA A 2 -18.43 29.29 -15.24
C ALA A 2 -18.26 28.95 -13.74
N LYS A 3 -18.07 27.65 -13.44
CA LYS A 3 -17.78 27.14 -12.10
C LYS A 3 -16.36 27.59 -11.75
N ARG A 4 -16.20 28.74 -11.07
CA ARG A 4 -14.89 29.22 -10.59
C ARG A 4 -14.26 28.10 -9.74
N VAL A 5 -13.17 27.53 -10.24
CA VAL A 5 -12.35 26.60 -9.48
C VAL A 5 -11.74 27.41 -8.34
N SER A 6 -12.25 27.21 -7.13
CA SER A 6 -11.67 27.79 -5.91
C SER A 6 -10.30 27.16 -5.66
N ALA A 7 -9.33 27.95 -5.19
CA ALA A 7 -8.00 27.47 -4.82
C ALA A 7 -8.05 26.26 -3.87
N ALA A 8 -9.07 26.19 -3.00
CA ALA A 8 -9.31 25.07 -2.11
C ALA A 8 -9.55 23.74 -2.87
N ARG A 9 -10.30 23.75 -3.98
CA ARG A 9 -10.56 22.55 -4.78
C ARG A 9 -9.31 22.04 -5.52
N LEU A 10 -8.42 22.95 -5.91
CA LEU A 10 -7.14 22.57 -6.51
C LEU A 10 -6.24 21.89 -5.47
N LEU A 11 -6.20 22.44 -4.25
CA LEU A 11 -5.43 21.86 -3.15
C LEU A 11 -5.95 20.45 -2.79
N ASP A 12 -7.26 20.27 -2.65
CA ASP A 12 -7.87 18.97 -2.34
C ASP A 12 -7.52 17.89 -3.38
N THR A 13 -7.46 18.28 -4.66
CA THR A 13 -7.14 17.36 -5.77
C THR A 13 -5.66 17.00 -5.81
N MET A 14 -4.78 17.94 -5.41
CA MET A 14 -3.32 17.75 -5.42
C MET A 14 -2.79 17.14 -4.12
N LEU A 15 -3.61 17.10 -3.06
CA LEU A 15 -3.21 16.60 -1.75
C LEU A 15 -2.59 15.18 -1.78
N PRO A 16 -3.11 14.19 -2.53
CA PRO A 16 -2.47 12.88 -2.63
C PRO A 16 -1.08 12.94 -3.25
N LEU A 17 -0.88 13.78 -4.27
CA LEU A 17 0.41 13.95 -4.93
C LEU A 17 1.42 14.61 -3.97
N ILE A 18 0.98 15.63 -3.22
CA ILE A 18 1.79 16.29 -2.19
C ILE A 18 2.20 15.28 -1.11
N ALA A 19 1.28 14.43 -0.67
CA ALA A 19 1.56 13.39 0.31
C ALA A 19 2.62 12.38 -0.18
N VAL A 20 2.53 11.95 -1.45
CA VAL A 20 3.55 11.08 -2.06
C VAL A 20 4.93 11.75 -2.10
N ILE A 21 4.99 13.01 -2.53
CA ILE A 21 6.25 13.77 -2.56
C ILE A 21 6.83 13.92 -1.15
N ALA A 22 5.99 14.25 -0.15
CA ALA A 22 6.42 14.34 1.24
C ALA A 22 6.97 13.01 1.76
N ALA A 23 6.32 11.88 1.42
CA ALA A 23 6.81 10.55 1.78
C ALA A 23 8.17 10.24 1.14
N LEU A 24 8.39 10.59 -0.13
CA LEU A 24 9.69 10.45 -0.79
C LEU A 24 10.76 11.35 -0.16
N ILE A 25 10.42 12.55 0.30
CA ILE A 25 11.37 13.42 1.01
C ILE A 25 11.77 12.78 2.34
N VAL A 26 10.80 12.30 3.13
CA VAL A 26 11.08 11.61 4.40
C VAL A 26 11.92 10.35 4.16
N GLY A 27 11.59 9.56 3.14
CA GLY A 27 12.39 8.41 2.74
C GLY A 27 13.82 8.78 2.35
N SER A 28 14.01 9.91 1.66
CA SER A 28 15.34 10.41 1.28
C SER A 28 16.18 10.75 2.50
N ILE A 29 15.58 11.35 3.54
CA ILE A 29 16.26 11.64 4.80
C ILE A 29 16.76 10.34 5.44
N ILE A 30 15.93 9.30 5.48
CA ILE A 30 16.32 7.99 6.03
C ILE A 30 17.46 7.37 5.21
N LEU A 31 17.39 7.43 3.88
CA LEU A 31 18.46 6.91 3.01
C LEU A 31 19.79 7.63 3.23
N LEU A 32 19.76 8.96 3.39
CA LEU A 32 20.96 9.74 3.71
C LEU A 32 21.54 9.38 5.09
N LEU A 33 20.69 9.10 6.09
CA LEU A 33 21.14 8.62 7.40
C LEU A 33 21.80 7.23 7.35
N LEU A 34 21.52 6.46 6.29
CA LEU A 34 22.12 5.15 6.03
C LEU A 34 23.31 5.22 5.05
N ASP A 35 23.80 6.43 4.73
CA ASP A 35 24.84 6.69 3.74
C ASP A 35 24.51 6.18 2.32
N VAL A 36 23.22 6.12 1.97
CA VAL A 36 22.72 5.71 0.65
C VAL A 36 22.31 6.93 -0.17
N ASN A 37 22.74 7.00 -1.43
CA ASN A 37 22.32 8.06 -2.36
C ASN A 37 20.82 7.91 -2.72
N PRO A 38 19.94 8.88 -2.36
CA PRO A 38 18.50 8.74 -2.60
C PRO A 38 18.11 8.72 -4.08
N VAL A 39 18.84 9.46 -4.93
CA VAL A 39 18.56 9.53 -6.37
C VAL A 39 18.82 8.19 -7.02
N GLU A 40 19.94 7.55 -6.67
CA GLU A 40 20.28 6.22 -7.14
C GLU A 40 19.28 5.18 -6.60
N ALA A 41 18.95 5.22 -5.31
CA ALA A 41 17.97 4.32 -4.71
C ALA A 41 16.59 4.40 -5.39
N TYR A 42 16.08 5.61 -5.64
CA TYR A 42 14.80 5.78 -6.33
C TYR A 42 14.84 5.43 -7.81
N LYS A 43 15.99 5.62 -8.46
CA LYS A 43 16.20 5.14 -9.82
C LYS A 43 16.12 3.61 -9.86
N GLU A 44 16.81 2.92 -8.96
CA GLU A 44 16.76 1.46 -8.88
C GLU A 44 15.37 0.96 -8.49
N MET A 45 14.68 1.64 -7.56
CA MET A 45 13.28 1.35 -7.24
C MET A 45 12.38 1.45 -8.47
N PHE A 46 12.54 2.49 -9.28
CA PHE A 46 11.75 2.69 -10.50
C PHE A 46 12.06 1.65 -11.57
N VAL A 47 13.35 1.39 -11.82
CA VAL A 47 13.79 0.40 -12.81
C VAL A 47 13.31 -1.00 -12.42
N GLY A 48 13.50 -1.37 -11.15
CA GLY A 48 13.06 -2.63 -10.59
C GLY A 48 11.54 -2.83 -10.67
N ALA A 49 10.75 -1.77 -10.48
CA ALA A 49 9.30 -1.83 -10.51
C ALA A 49 8.70 -1.87 -11.93
N PHE A 50 9.24 -1.10 -12.88
CA PHE A 50 8.54 -0.84 -14.16
C PHE A 50 9.25 -1.35 -15.41
N THR A 51 10.55 -1.64 -15.36
CA THR A 51 11.33 -1.88 -16.60
C THR A 51 11.26 -3.34 -17.08
N ASN A 52 10.99 -4.29 -16.19
CA ASN A 52 10.90 -5.70 -16.55
C ASN A 52 9.54 -6.31 -16.18
N LYS A 53 9.15 -7.39 -16.87
CA LYS A 53 7.82 -8.01 -16.71
C LYS A 53 7.57 -8.54 -15.30
N ASN A 54 8.59 -9.13 -14.67
CA ASN A 54 8.48 -9.69 -13.33
C ASN A 54 8.31 -8.57 -12.29
N GLY A 55 9.09 -7.50 -12.41
CA GLY A 55 9.01 -6.32 -11.55
C GLY A 55 7.65 -5.64 -11.64
N LEU A 56 7.10 -5.52 -12.85
CA LEU A 56 5.75 -4.99 -13.03
C LEU A 56 4.69 -5.90 -12.40
N ALA A 57 4.81 -7.22 -12.61
CA ALA A 57 3.92 -8.20 -12.00
C ALA A 57 3.98 -8.15 -10.47
N ASP A 58 5.17 -8.12 -9.88
CA ASP A 58 5.37 -8.04 -8.44
C ASP A 58 4.81 -6.74 -7.86
N THR A 59 5.01 -5.63 -8.58
CA THR A 59 4.46 -4.32 -8.19
C THR A 59 2.93 -4.37 -8.18
N LEU A 60 2.31 -4.94 -9.21
CA LEU A 60 0.86 -5.09 -9.29
C LEU A 60 0.32 -6.03 -8.21
N VAL A 61 0.95 -7.20 -8.01
CA VAL A 61 0.55 -8.19 -6.99
C VAL A 61 0.55 -7.56 -5.59
N LYS A 62 1.52 -6.70 -5.28
CA LYS A 62 1.58 -5.98 -3.99
C LYS A 62 0.63 -4.78 -3.94
N ALA A 63 0.47 -4.04 -5.04
CA ALA A 63 -0.36 -2.84 -5.09
C ALA A 63 -1.86 -3.16 -5.04
N THR A 64 -2.31 -4.22 -5.72
CA THR A 64 -3.73 -4.61 -5.80
C THR A 64 -4.41 -4.71 -4.43
N PRO A 65 -3.93 -5.48 -3.44
CA PRO A 65 -4.59 -5.55 -2.14
C PRO A 65 -4.61 -4.21 -1.40
N LEU A 66 -3.53 -3.42 -1.48
CA LEU A 66 -3.49 -2.09 -0.86
C LEU A 66 -4.49 -1.12 -1.49
N LEU A 67 -4.69 -1.18 -2.81
CA LEU A 67 -5.72 -0.41 -3.51
C LEU A 67 -7.13 -0.82 -3.06
N LEU A 68 -7.39 -2.11 -2.84
CA LEU A 68 -8.66 -2.60 -2.31
C LEU A 68 -8.90 -2.13 -0.87
N VAL A 69 -7.86 -2.14 -0.02
CA VAL A 69 -7.92 -1.57 1.33
C VAL A 69 -8.26 -0.08 1.26
N GLY A 70 -7.59 0.68 0.39
CA GLY A 70 -7.89 2.10 0.15
C GLY A 70 -9.33 2.34 -0.28
N LEU A 71 -9.86 1.52 -1.19
CA LEU A 71 -11.26 1.58 -1.62
C LEU A 71 -12.24 1.34 -0.46
N GLY A 72 -11.94 0.39 0.42
CA GLY A 72 -12.71 0.13 1.64
C GLY A 72 -12.68 1.31 2.63
N ILE A 73 -11.50 1.93 2.83
CA ILE A 73 -11.34 3.10 3.70
C ILE A 73 -12.22 4.27 3.22
N VAL A 74 -12.37 4.46 1.90
CA VAL A 74 -13.27 5.51 1.36
C VAL A 74 -14.70 5.35 1.89
N ILE A 75 -15.19 4.12 2.02
CA ILE A 75 -16.52 3.83 2.57
C ILE A 75 -16.57 4.19 4.06
N ALA A 76 -15.54 3.80 4.83
CA ALA A 76 -15.45 4.12 6.25
C ALA A 76 -15.43 5.63 6.52
N PHE A 77 -14.62 6.39 5.75
CA PHE A 77 -14.56 7.85 5.85
C PHE A 77 -15.88 8.52 5.45
N ARG A 78 -16.62 7.98 4.48
CA ARG A 78 -17.98 8.46 4.17
C ARG A 78 -18.96 8.24 5.31
N ALA A 79 -18.78 7.17 6.08
CA ALA A 79 -19.53 6.91 7.32
C ALA A 79 -19.02 7.73 8.53
N LYS A 80 -18.03 8.63 8.33
CA LYS A 80 -17.34 9.40 9.39
C LYS A 80 -16.62 8.52 10.42
N VAL A 81 -16.31 7.28 10.06
CA VAL A 81 -15.52 6.38 10.88
C VAL A 81 -14.06 6.49 10.42
N ILE A 82 -13.18 6.85 11.35
CA ILE A 82 -11.75 6.98 11.07
C ILE A 82 -11.10 5.60 11.27
N ASN A 83 -10.49 5.05 10.21
CA ASN A 83 -9.64 3.87 10.31
C ASN A 83 -8.22 4.22 9.84
N ILE A 84 -7.29 4.35 10.78
CA ILE A 84 -5.86 4.62 10.51
C ILE A 84 -5.08 3.33 10.27
N GLY A 85 -5.54 2.20 10.85
CA GLY A 85 -4.77 0.96 10.94
C GLY A 85 -5.06 -0.07 9.85
N ALA A 86 -5.77 0.29 8.77
CA ALA A 86 -6.22 -0.68 7.77
C ALA A 86 -5.06 -1.42 7.07
N GLU A 87 -3.95 -0.74 6.81
CA GLU A 87 -2.73 -1.38 6.29
C GLU A 87 -2.15 -2.38 7.30
N GLY A 88 -2.10 -2.01 8.58
CA GLY A 88 -1.69 -2.92 9.65
C GLY A 88 -2.61 -4.13 9.79
N GLN A 89 -3.93 -3.95 9.64
CA GLN A 89 -4.90 -5.05 9.64
C GLN A 89 -4.65 -6.01 8.46
N PHE A 90 -4.36 -5.48 7.28
CA PHE A 90 -3.99 -6.29 6.13
C PHE A 90 -2.72 -7.10 6.40
N ILE A 91 -1.67 -6.47 6.94
CA ILE A 91 -0.41 -7.16 7.27
C ILE A 91 -0.62 -8.23 8.33
N VAL A 92 -1.36 -7.93 9.42
CA VAL A 92 -1.65 -8.90 10.48
C VAL A 92 -2.46 -10.07 9.94
N GLY A 93 -3.46 -9.82 9.09
CA GLY A 93 -4.20 -10.88 8.40
C GLY A 93 -3.28 -11.77 7.58
N ALA A 94 -2.42 -11.19 6.73
CA ALA A 94 -1.47 -11.93 5.92
C ALA A 94 -0.50 -12.79 6.75
N LEU A 95 0.00 -12.24 7.87
CA LEU A 95 0.87 -12.97 8.80
C LEU A 95 0.14 -14.15 9.46
N LEU A 96 -1.09 -13.96 9.94
CA LEU A 96 -1.89 -15.02 10.56
C LEU A 96 -2.26 -16.11 9.55
N THR A 97 -2.71 -15.73 8.36
CA THR A 97 -2.97 -16.67 7.25
C THR A 97 -1.73 -17.50 6.94
N THR A 98 -0.56 -16.86 6.83
CA THR A 98 0.71 -17.57 6.57
C THR A 98 1.05 -18.52 7.71
N PHE A 99 0.90 -18.07 8.97
CA PHE A 99 1.16 -18.90 10.15
C PHE A 99 0.26 -20.15 10.17
N VAL A 100 -1.04 -19.99 9.94
CA VAL A 100 -2.02 -21.08 9.90
C VAL A 100 -1.72 -22.03 8.74
N ALA A 101 -1.52 -21.52 7.54
CA ALA A 101 -1.27 -22.32 6.35
C ALA A 101 -0.01 -23.18 6.49
N VAL A 102 1.09 -22.61 7.01
CA VAL A 102 2.35 -23.34 7.19
C VAL A 102 2.27 -24.38 8.31
N ASN A 103 1.59 -24.09 9.42
CA ASN A 103 1.57 -25.00 10.57
C ASN A 103 0.49 -26.08 10.50
N LEU A 104 -0.65 -25.81 9.86
CA LEU A 104 -1.81 -26.68 9.84
C LEU A 104 -2.12 -27.25 8.44
N GLY A 105 -1.56 -26.67 7.37
CA GLY A 105 -1.90 -27.02 5.98
C GLY A 105 -1.76 -28.50 5.63
N GLU A 106 -0.72 -29.16 6.13
CA GLU A 106 -0.49 -30.60 5.87
C GLU A 106 -1.10 -31.51 6.93
N ARG A 107 -1.48 -30.95 8.09
CA ARG A 107 -1.93 -31.74 9.25
C ARG A 107 -3.44 -31.86 9.34
N TRP A 108 -4.16 -30.88 8.81
CA TRP A 108 -5.60 -30.74 8.97
C TRP A 108 -6.31 -30.81 7.61
N PRO A 109 -7.61 -31.15 7.57
CA PRO A 109 -8.37 -31.15 6.33
C PRO A 109 -8.34 -29.79 5.62
N ALA A 110 -8.04 -29.78 4.32
CA ALA A 110 -7.81 -28.57 3.53
C ALA A 110 -8.96 -27.55 3.63
N TRP A 111 -10.21 -28.01 3.62
CA TRP A 111 -11.38 -27.14 3.72
C TRP A 111 -11.40 -26.33 5.02
N LEU A 112 -10.96 -26.91 6.14
CA LEU A 112 -10.95 -26.24 7.43
C LEU A 112 -9.77 -25.26 7.53
N VAL A 113 -8.62 -25.61 6.97
CA VAL A 113 -7.47 -24.70 6.88
C VAL A 113 -7.82 -23.48 6.01
N ILE A 114 -8.50 -23.68 4.88
CA ILE A 114 -8.92 -22.58 4.01
C ILE A 114 -9.85 -21.62 4.78
N ILE A 115 -10.82 -22.11 5.54
CA ILE A 115 -11.72 -21.27 6.34
C ILE A 115 -10.95 -20.45 7.39
N LEU A 116 -9.94 -21.04 8.04
CA LEU A 116 -9.12 -20.34 9.03
C LEU A 116 -8.18 -19.29 8.42
N CYS A 117 -7.89 -19.41 7.13
CA CYS A 117 -7.00 -18.53 6.38
C CYS A 117 -7.71 -17.32 5.74
N LEU A 118 -9.05 -17.35 5.70
CA LEU A 118 -9.93 -16.28 5.20
C LEU A 118 -10.27 -15.29 6.32
#